data_AF-A0A3P7L6E8-F1
#
_entry.id   AF-A0A3P7L6E8-F1
#
_cell.length_a   1.000
_cell.length_b   1.000
_cell.length_c   1.000
_cell.angle_alpha   90.00
_cell.angle_beta   90.00
_cell.angle_gamma   90.00
#
_symmetry.space_group_name_H-M   'P 1'
#
loop_
_entity.id
_entity.type
_entity.pdbx_description
1 polymer ?
#
loop_
_entity_poly.entity_id
_entity_poly.type
_entity_poly.pdbx_seq_one_letter_code
_entity_poly.pdbx_strand_id
1 'polypeptide(L)'
;MDLLIKGVVFPVKLRVVYALEEPRARRVHCETCGTDFCFACGMEYHAPTDCETIKRWLQKCRDDSGTATYMAAHTKDCPQCGVCIEKNGGCNHMQCSKCHYSFCWVCLGPWQTHSAQFYVCSKYMENADLAKESARNRAREYLKRYFFYYERVSTVGDLTY
;
A
#
# COMPACT_ATOMS: atom_id res chain seq x y z
N MET A 1 -26.88 33.93 9.64
CA MET A 1 -26.22 33.19 8.55
C MET A 1 -25.83 31.84 9.10
N ASP A 2 -26.40 30.81 8.48
CA ASP A 2 -26.72 29.51 9.07
C ASP A 2 -25.48 28.64 9.36
N LEU A 3 -25.38 28.20 10.62
CA LEU A 3 -24.47 27.12 11.03
C LEU A 3 -25.10 25.78 10.63
N LEU A 4 -24.76 25.29 9.44
CA LEU A 4 -25.13 23.95 8.98
C LEU A 4 -24.36 22.88 9.77
N ILE A 5 -24.96 22.41 10.86
CA ILE A 5 -24.52 21.24 11.63
C ILE A 5 -24.77 19.99 10.77
N LYS A 6 -23.72 19.44 10.15
CA LYS A 6 -23.77 18.14 9.46
C LYS A 6 -23.63 17.03 10.49
N GLY A 7 -24.75 16.60 11.08
CA GLY A 7 -24.78 15.48 12.02
C GLY A 7 -24.78 14.12 11.32
N VAL A 8 -23.91 13.20 11.76
CA VAL A 8 -24.00 11.77 11.45
C VAL A 8 -24.67 11.08 12.65
N VAL A 9 -25.79 10.42 12.41
CA VAL A 9 -26.60 9.77 13.46
C VAL A 9 -26.14 8.33 13.64
N PHE A 10 -25.60 7.99 14.81
CA PHE A 10 -25.36 6.60 15.22
C PHE A 10 -26.45 6.15 16.20
N PRO A 11 -27.14 5.02 15.95
CA PRO A 11 -28.22 4.55 16.81
C PRO A 11 -27.66 3.72 17.97
N VAL A 12 -27.38 4.36 19.10
CA VAL A 12 -27.28 3.64 20.40
C VAL A 12 -27.85 4.51 21.52
N LYS A 13 -28.63 3.86 22.38
CA LYS A 13 -29.47 4.43 23.45
C LYS A 13 -28.81 5.58 24.23
N LEU A 14 -29.44 6.76 24.17
CA LEU A 14 -29.52 7.79 25.22
C LEU A 14 -28.21 8.20 25.91
N ARG A 15 -27.19 8.56 25.14
CA ARG A 15 -26.20 9.61 25.49
C ARG A 15 -25.72 10.24 24.18
N VAL A 16 -26.25 11.42 23.85
CA VAL A 16 -25.73 12.21 22.71
C VAL A 16 -24.40 12.81 23.16
N VAL A 17 -23.30 12.17 22.77
CA VAL A 17 -21.96 12.75 22.93
C VAL A 17 -21.77 13.71 21.77
N TYR A 18 -21.94 15.01 22.01
CA TYR A 18 -21.52 16.04 21.05
C TYR A 18 -20.00 16.08 21.08
N ALA A 19 -19.35 15.57 20.03
CA ALA A 19 -17.94 15.86 19.80
C ALA A 19 -17.85 17.34 19.39
N LEU A 20 -17.34 18.18 20.30
CA LEU A 20 -17.12 19.61 20.05
C LEU A 20 -15.97 19.87 19.07
N GLU A 21 -15.15 18.85 18.81
CA GLU A 21 -14.03 18.88 17.87
C GLU A 21 -14.17 17.72 16.87
N GLU A 22 -13.68 17.94 15.65
CA GLU A 22 -13.59 16.85 14.66
C GLU A 22 -12.70 15.71 15.21
N PRO A 23 -13.10 14.44 15.02
CA PRO A 23 -12.35 13.31 15.56
C PRO A 23 -10.98 13.22 14.90
N ARG A 24 -9.92 13.15 15.72
CA ARG A 24 -8.54 13.04 15.25
C ARG A 24 -8.19 11.62 14.85
N ALA A 25 -7.36 11.48 13.81
CA ALA A 25 -6.87 10.18 13.35
C ALA A 25 -5.92 9.58 14.40
N ARG A 26 -6.34 8.47 15.02
CA ARG A 26 -5.56 7.70 16.00
C ARG A 26 -5.90 6.21 15.91
N ARG A 27 -4.96 5.35 16.30
CA ARG A 27 -5.17 3.90 16.38
C ARG A 27 -6.10 3.59 17.55
N VAL A 28 -7.12 2.78 17.29
CA VAL A 28 -7.99 2.20 18.32
C VAL A 28 -8.02 0.70 18.10
N HIS A 29 -7.77 -0.05 19.17
CA HIS A 29 -7.83 -1.51 19.18
C HIS A 29 -9.20 -1.97 19.69
N CYS A 30 -9.87 -2.85 18.96
CA CYS A 30 -11.10 -3.48 19.43
C CYS A 30 -10.77 -4.73 20.25
N GLU A 31 -11.02 -4.72 21.56
CA GLU A 31 -10.76 -5.88 22.43
C GLU A 31 -11.65 -7.09 22.14
N THR A 32 -12.77 -6.91 21.43
CA THR A 32 -13.70 -8.00 21.10
C THR A 32 -13.30 -8.76 19.84
N CYS A 33 -12.87 -8.06 18.78
CA CYS A 33 -12.52 -8.68 17.49
C CYS A 33 -11.03 -8.56 17.13
N GLY A 34 -10.22 -7.91 17.97
CA GLY A 34 -8.78 -7.73 17.77
C GLY A 34 -8.39 -6.74 16.67
N THR A 35 -9.35 -6.12 15.98
CA THR A 35 -9.07 -5.24 14.84
C THR A 35 -8.58 -3.86 15.27
N ASP A 36 -7.52 -3.38 14.63
CA ASP A 36 -7.04 -2.00 14.75
C ASP A 36 -7.65 -1.09 13.67
N PHE A 37 -8.26 0.01 14.07
CA PHE A 37 -8.89 0.95 13.15
C PHE A 37 -8.59 2.41 13.49
N CYS A 38 -8.81 3.29 12.51
CA CYS A 38 -8.69 4.72 12.67
C CYS A 38 -9.96 5.31 13.28
N PHE A 39 -9.83 6.02 14.41
CA PHE A 39 -10.97 6.65 15.08
C PHE A 39 -11.70 7.70 14.24
N ALA A 40 -10.98 8.40 13.34
CA ALA A 40 -11.56 9.49 12.56
C ALA A 40 -12.40 9.00 11.38
N CYS A 41 -11.93 7.98 10.65
CA CYS A 41 -12.55 7.54 9.40
C CYS A 41 -13.12 6.11 9.44
N GLY A 42 -12.90 5.35 10.52
CA GLY A 42 -13.41 3.99 10.70
C GLY A 42 -12.78 2.91 9.81
N MET A 43 -11.80 3.27 8.97
CA MET A 43 -11.04 2.31 8.16
C MET A 43 -9.93 1.66 9.00
N GLU A 44 -9.28 0.62 8.45
CA GLU A 44 -8.06 0.04 9.03
C GLU A 44 -7.04 1.14 9.35
N TYR A 45 -6.33 0.98 10.47
CA TYR A 45 -5.39 2.01 10.90
C TYR A 45 -4.26 2.19 9.87
N HIS A 46 -4.16 3.40 9.33
CA HIS A 46 -3.46 3.66 8.07
C HIS A 46 -2.27 4.63 8.20
N ALA A 47 -1.67 4.75 9.39
CA ALA A 47 -0.42 5.51 9.52
C ALA A 47 0.71 4.83 8.72
N PRO A 48 1.62 5.60 8.08
CA PRO A 48 1.83 7.05 8.23
C PRO A 48 0.92 7.95 7.39
N THR A 49 0.03 7.39 6.58
CA THR A 49 -0.83 8.13 5.64
C THR A 49 -2.03 8.77 6.35
N ASP A 50 -2.49 9.93 5.85
CA ASP A 50 -3.72 10.57 6.34
C ASP A 50 -5.01 9.92 5.79
N CYS A 51 -6.15 10.21 6.43
CA CYS A 51 -7.43 9.60 6.08
C CYS A 51 -7.87 9.88 4.64
N GLU A 52 -7.56 11.06 4.10
CA GLU A 52 -8.00 11.45 2.77
C GLU A 52 -7.15 10.77 1.69
N THR A 53 -5.85 10.66 1.91
CA THR A 53 -4.94 9.97 1.00
C THR A 53 -5.24 8.46 0.92
N ILE A 54 -5.44 7.78 2.05
CA ILE A 54 -5.78 6.34 2.03
C ILE A 54 -7.16 6.09 1.39
N LYS A 55 -8.13 6.99 1.62
CA LYS A 55 -9.46 6.90 1.00
C LYS A 55 -9.37 7.00 -0.52
N ARG A 56 -8.61 7.97 -1.04
CA ARG A 56 -8.38 8.14 -2.48
C ARG A 56 -7.63 6.96 -3.08
N TRP A 57 -6.64 6.42 -2.37
CA TRP A 57 -5.92 5.22 -2.78
C TRP A 57 -6.85 4.01 -2.94
N LEU A 58 -7.65 3.71 -1.91
CA LEU A 58 -8.59 2.58 -1.94
C LEU A 58 -9.65 2.75 -3.03
N GLN A 59 -10.15 3.97 -3.24
CA GLN A 59 -11.08 4.25 -4.33
C GLN A 59 -10.44 3.97 -5.69
N LYS A 60 -9.20 4.46 -5.91
CA LYS A 60 -8.46 4.18 -7.14
C LYS A 60 -8.26 2.68 -7.37
N CYS A 61 -7.88 1.94 -6.33
CA CYS A 61 -7.74 0.48 -6.42
C CYS A 61 -9.06 -0.23 -6.81
N ARG A 62 -10.21 0.27 -6.33
CA ARG A 62 -11.53 -0.26 -6.71
C ARG A 62 -11.85 0.05 -8.17
N ASP A 63 -11.60 1.27 -8.61
CA ASP A 63 -11.92 1.71 -9.97
C ASP A 63 -11.01 1.03 -11.02
N ASP A 64 -9.75 0.77 -10.66
CA ASP A 64 -8.75 0.11 -11.53
C ASP A 64 -8.79 -1.45 -11.42
N SER A 65 -9.76 -2.01 -10.68
CA SER A 65 -9.87 -3.45 -10.39
C SER A 65 -10.13 -4.34 -11.63
N GLY A 66 -10.57 -3.75 -12.75
CA GLY A 66 -10.76 -4.45 -14.02
C GLY A 66 -9.48 -4.75 -14.81
N THR A 67 -8.33 -4.13 -14.47
CA THR A 67 -7.07 -4.26 -15.24
C THR A 67 -5.89 -4.73 -14.39
N ALA A 68 -6.05 -4.87 -13.08
CA ALA A 68 -4.97 -5.16 -12.13
C ALA A 68 -4.97 -6.59 -11.55
N THR A 69 -5.61 -7.56 -12.22
CA THR A 69 -5.42 -8.98 -11.90
C THR A 69 -4.34 -9.58 -12.81
N TYR A 70 -3.12 -9.04 -12.76
CA TYR A 70 -1.99 -9.67 -13.44
C TYR A 70 -1.17 -10.45 -12.42
N MET A 71 -1.72 -11.63 -12.09
CA MET A 71 -1.01 -12.82 -11.60
C MET A 71 0.00 -12.62 -10.45
N ALA A 72 -0.55 -12.86 -9.25
CA ALA A 72 0.06 -13.47 -8.06
C ALA A 72 1.25 -12.76 -7.40
N ALA A 73 0.95 -12.05 -6.30
CA ALA A 73 1.88 -11.59 -5.27
C ALA A 73 2.64 -12.73 -4.56
N HIS A 74 2.37 -13.99 -4.91
CA HIS A 74 2.89 -15.18 -4.24
C HIS A 74 3.98 -15.90 -5.02
N THR A 75 4.11 -15.70 -6.34
CA THR A 75 5.12 -16.38 -7.15
C THR A 75 5.87 -15.41 -8.07
N LYS A 76 7.19 -15.51 -8.11
CA LYS A 76 8.07 -14.74 -9.00
C LYS A 76 9.21 -15.61 -9.51
N ASP A 77 9.72 -15.31 -10.69
CA ASP A 77 10.88 -16.02 -11.21
C ASP A 77 12.18 -15.51 -10.61
N CYS A 78 13.12 -16.43 -10.38
CA CYS A 78 14.47 -16.08 -9.99
C CYS A 78 15.11 -15.20 -11.08
N PRO A 79 15.61 -13.99 -10.74
CA PRO A 79 16.20 -13.09 -11.73
C PRO A 79 17.49 -13.64 -12.36
N GLN A 80 18.12 -14.64 -11.75
CA GLN A 80 19.37 -15.23 -12.23
C GLN A 80 19.17 -16.50 -13.07
N CYS A 81 18.21 -17.36 -12.70
CA CYS A 81 18.06 -18.68 -13.34
C CYS A 81 16.64 -19.00 -13.82
N GLY A 82 15.68 -18.08 -13.67
CA GLY A 82 14.32 -18.21 -14.17
C GLY A 82 13.47 -19.30 -13.51
N VAL A 83 13.90 -19.88 -12.39
CA VAL A 83 13.06 -20.84 -11.66
C VAL A 83 11.97 -20.08 -10.92
N CYS A 84 10.73 -20.57 -10.98
CA CYS A 84 9.63 -20.02 -10.21
C CYS A 84 9.91 -20.21 -8.70
N ILE A 85 9.75 -19.13 -7.93
CA ILE A 85 9.93 -19.08 -6.48
C ILE A 85 8.62 -18.61 -5.86
N GLU A 86 8.16 -19.33 -4.84
CA GLU A 86 7.04 -18.91 -3.99
C GLU A 86 7.55 -18.10 -2.79
N LYS A 87 6.82 -17.05 -2.40
CA LYS A 87 7.17 -16.22 -1.23
C LYS A 87 6.92 -17.02 0.06
N ASN A 88 7.98 -17.38 0.78
CA ASN A 88 7.91 -18.22 1.98
C ASN A 88 7.98 -17.43 3.31
N GLY A 89 7.32 -16.27 3.41
CA GLY A 89 7.24 -15.47 4.64
C GLY A 89 7.26 -13.95 4.42
N GLY A 90 7.55 -13.20 5.49
CA GLY A 90 7.53 -11.73 5.49
C GLY A 90 8.85 -11.02 5.15
N CYS A 91 9.96 -11.76 4.99
CA CYS A 91 11.26 -11.15 4.68
C CYS A 91 11.40 -10.88 3.18
N ASN A 92 11.83 -9.66 2.82
CA ASN A 92 12.11 -9.30 1.42
C ASN A 92 13.46 -9.83 0.92
N HIS A 93 14.32 -10.35 1.80
CA HIS A 93 15.55 -11.05 1.42
C HIS A 93 15.23 -12.47 1.00
N MET A 94 15.32 -12.76 -0.29
CA MET A 94 15.09 -14.09 -0.84
C MET A 94 16.39 -14.66 -1.36
N GLN A 95 16.60 -15.96 -1.15
CA GLN A 95 17.70 -16.71 -1.72
C GLN A 95 17.13 -17.84 -2.58
N CYS A 96 17.55 -17.92 -3.85
CA CYS A 96 17.10 -18.98 -4.75
C CYS A 96 17.61 -20.35 -4.28
N SER A 97 16.73 -21.34 -4.15
CA SER A 97 17.11 -22.70 -3.77
C SER A 97 17.96 -23.44 -4.81
N LYS A 98 17.86 -23.05 -6.10
CA LYS A 98 18.56 -23.69 -7.22
C LYS A 98 19.94 -23.09 -7.49
N CYS A 99 20.05 -21.76 -7.54
CA CYS A 99 21.29 -21.07 -7.91
C CYS A 99 21.93 -20.28 -6.74
N HIS A 100 21.30 -20.30 -5.55
CA HIS A 100 21.75 -19.62 -4.35
C HIS A 100 21.93 -18.10 -4.46
N TYR A 101 21.42 -17.48 -5.52
CA TYR A 101 21.43 -16.04 -5.70
C TYR A 101 20.51 -15.35 -4.68
N SER A 102 21.06 -14.38 -3.95
CA SER A 102 20.34 -13.54 -2.98
C SER A 102 19.84 -12.26 -3.64
N PHE A 103 18.54 -12.00 -3.52
CA PHE A 103 17.87 -10.88 -4.17
C PHE A 103 16.74 -10.31 -3.31
N CYS A 104 16.25 -9.13 -3.69
CA CYS A 104 15.10 -8.48 -3.07
C CYS A 104 13.80 -8.94 -3.75
N TRP A 105 12.83 -9.45 -2.98
CA TRP A 105 11.52 -9.88 -3.51
C TRP A 105 10.75 -8.76 -4.21
N VAL A 106 10.93 -7.53 -3.74
CA VAL A 106 10.19 -6.35 -4.22
C VAL A 106 10.70 -5.90 -5.59
N CYS A 107 12.01 -5.75 -5.77
CA CYS A 107 12.60 -5.19 -6.99
C CYS A 107 13.33 -6.20 -7.87
N LEU A 108 13.50 -7.44 -7.43
CA LEU A 108 14.29 -8.50 -8.07
C LEU A 108 15.78 -8.15 -8.28
N GLY A 109 16.25 -7.08 -7.65
CA GLY A 109 17.65 -6.67 -7.68
C GLY A 109 18.54 -7.44 -6.69
N PRO A 110 19.88 -7.39 -6.86
CA PRO A 110 20.84 -8.01 -5.96
C PRO A 110 20.65 -7.56 -4.51
N TRP A 111 20.70 -8.49 -3.56
CA TRP A 111 20.56 -8.12 -2.15
C TRP A 111 21.75 -7.30 -1.64
N GLN A 112 22.94 -7.49 -2.21
CA GLN A 112 24.17 -6.81 -1.81
C GLN A 112 24.08 -5.28 -1.95
N THR A 113 23.24 -4.78 -2.86
CA THR A 113 23.04 -3.33 -3.06
C THR A 113 22.02 -2.74 -2.08
N HIS A 114 21.34 -3.57 -1.28
CA HIS A 114 20.40 -3.15 -0.24
C HIS A 114 21.14 -2.95 1.11
N SER A 115 22.19 -2.14 1.12
CA SER A 115 22.99 -1.83 2.31
C SER A 115 22.38 -0.70 3.17
N ALA A 116 22.82 -0.63 4.43
CA ALA A 116 22.18 0.02 5.58
C ALA A 116 21.88 1.52 5.50
N GLN A 117 22.15 2.22 4.40
CA GLN A 117 21.92 3.65 4.35
C GLN A 117 20.61 4.05 3.68
N PHE A 118 20.14 3.47 2.57
CA PHE A 118 18.78 3.77 2.09
C PHE A 118 18.23 2.62 1.25
N TYR A 119 17.06 2.11 1.63
CA TYR A 119 16.28 1.14 0.86
C TYR A 119 15.68 1.83 -0.38
N VAL A 120 16.53 2.22 -1.34
CA VAL A 120 16.13 3.01 -2.53
C VAL A 120 15.13 2.24 -3.39
N CYS A 121 15.07 0.91 -3.30
CA CYS A 121 14.10 0.10 -4.05
C CYS A 121 12.64 0.40 -3.69
N SER A 122 12.37 1.09 -2.57
CA SER A 122 11.03 1.55 -2.19
C SER A 122 10.66 2.91 -2.79
N LYS A 123 11.62 3.60 -3.41
CA LYS A 123 11.41 4.89 -4.08
C LYS A 123 11.27 4.68 -5.59
N TYR A 124 10.20 5.23 -6.17
CA TYR A 124 10.07 5.31 -7.61
C TYR A 124 11.05 6.37 -8.14
N MET A 125 11.93 6.00 -9.07
CA MET A 125 12.83 6.95 -9.70
C MET A 125 12.09 7.68 -10.83
N GLU A 126 11.94 9.00 -10.67
CA GLU A 126 11.25 9.82 -11.67
C GLU A 126 12.14 10.10 -12.88
N ASN A 127 11.55 10.10 -14.07
CA ASN A 127 12.20 10.57 -15.29
C ASN A 127 12.03 12.10 -15.39
N ALA A 128 13.12 12.85 -15.26
CA ALA A 128 13.10 14.32 -15.32
C ALA A 128 12.56 14.86 -16.66
N ASP A 129 12.64 14.08 -17.74
CA ASP A 129 12.16 14.46 -19.07
C ASP A 129 10.72 14.03 -19.34
N LEU A 130 10.00 13.47 -18.35
CA LEU A 130 8.63 12.98 -18.52
C LEU A 130 7.67 14.06 -19.08
N ALA A 131 7.89 15.33 -18.74
CA ALA A 131 7.09 16.44 -19.27
C ALA A 131 7.26 16.63 -20.80
N LYS A 132 8.41 16.24 -21.36
CA LYS A 132 8.75 16.36 -22.79
C LYS A 132 8.28 15.16 -23.61
N GLU A 133 7.92 14.06 -22.95
CA GLU A 133 7.49 12.81 -23.58
C GLU A 133 6.10 12.92 -24.25
N SER A 134 5.79 12.01 -25.18
CA SER A 134 4.45 11.94 -25.78
C SER A 134 3.36 11.65 -24.74
N ALA A 135 2.12 12.06 -24.99
CA ALA A 135 1.00 11.81 -24.07
C ALA A 135 0.83 10.31 -23.74
N ARG A 136 1.04 9.44 -24.73
CA ARG A 136 1.02 7.98 -24.57
C ARG A 136 2.13 7.49 -23.63
N ASN A 137 3.35 7.98 -23.81
CA ASN A 137 4.49 7.61 -22.97
C ASN A 137 4.29 8.11 -21.54
N ARG A 138 3.76 9.33 -21.36
CA ARG A 138 3.38 9.86 -20.05
C ARG A 138 2.36 8.98 -19.35
N ALA A 139 1.26 8.62 -20.04
CA ALA A 139 0.24 7.73 -19.50
C ALA A 139 0.81 6.36 -19.08
N ARG A 140 1.68 5.77 -19.90
CA ARG A 140 2.37 4.52 -19.59
C ARG A 140 3.25 4.65 -18.34
N GLU A 141 3.96 5.75 -18.19
CA GLU A 141 4.83 5.99 -17.04
C GLU A 141 4.03 6.22 -15.75
N TYR A 142 2.92 6.97 -15.82
CA TYR A 142 1.98 7.09 -14.70
C TYR A 142 1.44 5.73 -14.24
N LEU A 143 1.11 4.86 -15.21
CA LEU A 143 0.61 3.52 -14.90
C LEU A 143 1.69 2.65 -14.24
N LYS A 144 2.94 2.69 -14.72
CA LYS A 144 4.07 2.01 -14.07
C LYS A 144 4.29 2.49 -12.63
N ARG A 145 4.26 3.80 -12.40
CA ARG A 145 4.38 4.38 -11.06
C ARG A 145 3.25 3.92 -10.15
N TYR A 146 2.02 3.87 -10.64
CA TYR A 146 0.90 3.34 -9.88
C TYR A 146 1.12 1.88 -9.48
N PHE A 147 1.47 1.01 -10.44
CA PHE A 147 1.73 -0.41 -10.15
C PHE A 147 2.88 -0.62 -9.17
N PHE A 148 3.95 0.17 -9.27
CA PHE A 148 5.07 0.11 -8.33
C PHE A 148 4.62 0.28 -6.87
N TYR A 149 3.76 1.26 -6.59
CA TYR A 149 3.25 1.47 -5.24
C TYR A 149 2.16 0.46 -4.87
N TYR A 150 1.33 0.05 -5.84
CA TYR A 150 0.30 -0.96 -5.65
C TYR A 150 0.89 -2.27 -5.13
N GLU A 151 1.87 -2.84 -5.84
CA GLU A 151 2.52 -4.09 -5.42
C GLU A 151 3.15 -3.99 -4.03
N ARG A 152 3.73 -2.84 -3.66
CA ARG A 152 4.36 -2.63 -2.35
C ARG A 152 3.34 -2.55 -1.22
N VAL A 153 2.20 -1.91 -1.45
CA VAL A 153 1.11 -1.86 -0.46
C VAL A 153 0.46 -3.25 -0.33
N SER A 154 0.19 -3.93 -1.45
CA SER A 154 -0.40 -5.26 -1.45
C SER A 154 0.50 -6.31 -0.79
N THR A 155 1.82 -6.29 -1.05
CA THR A 155 2.76 -7.25 -0.45
C THR A 155 3.04 -7.03 1.04
N VAL A 156 2.68 -5.84 1.58
CA VAL A 156 2.71 -5.54 3.02
C VAL A 156 1.37 -5.89 3.68
N GLY A 157 0.25 -5.76 2.95
CA GLY A 157 -1.10 -6.10 3.42
C GLY A 157 -1.33 -7.60 3.68
N ASP A 158 -0.47 -8.47 3.17
CA ASP A 158 -0.53 -9.93 3.42
C ASP A 158 0.07 -10.36 4.77
N LEU A 159 0.43 -9.42 5.67
CA LEU A 159 1.02 -9.72 6.99
C LEU A 159 0.13 -9.29 8.18
N THR A 160 -1.13 -8.90 7.95
CA THR A 160 -2.10 -8.60 9.03
C THR A 160 -3.11 -9.71 9.33
N TYR A 161 -2.89 -10.93 8.82
CA TYR A 161 -3.58 -12.15 9.30
C TYR A 161 -2.63 -13.35 9.34
#